data_AF-A0A3R7Y8W1-F1
#
_entry.id   AF-A0A3R7Y8W1-F1
#
_cell.length_a   1.000
_cell.length_b   1.000
_cell.length_c   1.000
_cell.angle_alpha   90.00
_cell.angle_beta   90.00
_cell.angle_gamma   90.00
#
_symmetry.space_group_name_H-M   'P 1'
#
loop_
_entity.id
_entity.type
_entity.pdbx_description
1 polymer ?
#
loop_
_entity_poly.entity_id
_entity_poly.type
_entity_poly.pdbx_seq_one_letter_code
_entity_poly.pdbx_strand_id
1 'polypeptide(L)'
;MKTHFIDMENNSQRAHACMLYRSTIVVNASFSEVMNAIASCKTDEYRKQMRGLYGSDFVDGVCLHKLPQTKQNRPAYFYTALKWCVLQPPSKVNGLGSDFCFLEYAGIHKETEVNEKMGFCIQQSVSMDSEVPDFAHYGLQRDTFQRTGLLVTATGREHTVRLTSFCQIQNARLQPAHPRDLELMMFRRVAAVRDFAMYLERGRLGKMQFVERWRWIPDTDRRTCAVCLKMFLFRRKHHCRQCGEGTRILGHDM
;
A
#
# COMPACT_ATOMS: atom_id res chain seq x y z
N MET A 1 4.49 27.68 7.74
CA MET A 1 3.50 26.73 7.21
C MET A 1 2.51 26.44 8.32
N LYS A 2 1.30 27.00 8.23
CA LYS A 2 0.22 26.75 9.18
C LYS A 2 -0.73 25.77 8.53
N THR A 3 -0.79 24.53 9.03
CA THR A 3 -1.69 23.49 8.53
C THR A 3 -2.88 23.40 9.47
N HIS A 4 -4.11 23.43 8.93
CA HIS A 4 -5.31 23.23 9.73
C HIS A 4 -5.87 21.84 9.45
N PHE A 5 -6.14 21.06 10.50
CA PHE A 5 -6.88 19.81 10.37
C PHE A 5 -8.30 20.14 9.95
N ILE A 6 -8.81 19.36 9.00
CA ILE A 6 -10.22 19.40 8.61
C ILE A 6 -10.99 18.54 9.61
N ASP A 7 -10.93 18.91 10.89
CA ASP A 7 -11.79 18.30 11.91
C ASP A 7 -13.17 18.96 11.88
N MET A 8 -14.18 18.10 12.03
CA MET A 8 -15.60 18.37 11.92
C MET A 8 -16.01 19.69 12.59
N GLU A 9 -16.28 20.73 11.80
CA GLU A 9 -16.97 21.91 12.29
C GLU A 9 -18.28 21.47 12.96
N ASN A 10 -18.39 21.78 14.25
CA ASN A 10 -19.44 21.27 15.12
C ASN A 10 -20.81 21.94 14.88
N ASN A 11 -21.07 22.53 13.70
CA ASN A 11 -22.22 23.43 13.55
C ASN A 11 -22.89 23.52 12.17
N SER A 12 -22.94 22.43 11.41
CA SER A 12 -23.90 22.31 10.29
C SER A 12 -24.25 20.86 9.91
N GLN A 13 -24.17 19.91 10.85
CA GLN A 13 -24.56 18.52 10.59
C GLN A 13 -26.08 18.40 10.41
N ARG A 14 -26.57 18.66 9.20
CA ARG A 14 -27.57 17.75 8.63
C ARG A 14 -26.95 16.37 8.73
N ALA A 15 -27.67 15.41 9.29
CA ALA A 15 -27.20 14.04 9.47
C ALA A 15 -26.87 13.41 8.10
N HIS A 16 -25.66 13.64 7.60
CA HIS A 16 -25.15 12.98 6.42
C HIS A 16 -24.67 11.62 6.86
N ALA A 17 -25.38 10.57 6.45
CA ALA A 17 -24.92 9.20 6.59
C ALA A 17 -23.47 9.10 6.12
N CYS A 18 -22.56 8.85 7.06
CA CYS A 18 -21.13 8.91 6.81
C CYS A 18 -20.62 7.48 6.63
N MET A 19 -20.51 7.03 5.37
CA MET A 19 -20.09 5.66 5.06
C MET A 19 -18.59 5.47 5.33
N LEU A 20 -18.26 4.46 6.13
CA LEU A 20 -16.90 3.99 6.36
C LEU A 20 -16.73 2.62 5.72
N TYR A 21 -15.78 2.51 4.81
CA TYR A 21 -15.40 1.24 4.22
C TYR A 21 -14.25 0.62 5.02
N ARG A 22 -14.27 -0.71 5.19
CA ARG A 22 -13.20 -1.46 5.85
C ARG A 22 -13.00 -2.81 5.18
N SER A 23 -11.74 -3.21 5.03
CA SER A 23 -11.34 -4.54 4.60
C SER A 23 -10.24 -5.05 5.52
N THR A 24 -10.27 -6.34 5.82
CA THR A 24 -9.26 -6.99 6.66
C THR A 24 -8.82 -8.28 6.01
N ILE A 25 -7.51 -8.48 5.94
CA ILE A 25 -6.90 -9.72 5.47
C ILE A 25 -5.88 -10.24 6.48
N VAL A 26 -5.50 -11.50 6.33
CA VAL A 26 -4.38 -12.12 7.04
C VAL A 26 -3.24 -12.34 6.07
N VAL A 27 -2.03 -11.94 6.45
CA VAL A 27 -0.84 -11.92 5.60
C VAL A 27 0.24 -12.79 6.25
N ASN A 28 0.85 -13.69 5.47
CA ASN A 28 2.03 -14.46 5.87
C ASN A 28 3.30 -13.61 5.70
N ALA A 29 3.54 -12.74 6.67
CA ALA A 29 4.67 -11.83 6.72
C ALA A 29 4.96 -11.41 8.17
N SER A 30 6.21 -11.05 8.45
CA SER A 30 6.53 -10.48 9.76
C SER A 30 5.86 -9.11 9.93
N PHE A 31 5.59 -8.74 11.19
CA PHE A 31 5.06 -7.41 11.51
C PHE A 31 5.92 -6.28 10.94
N SER A 32 7.25 -6.41 11.05
CA SER A 32 8.20 -5.40 10.54
C SER A 32 8.14 -5.30 9.02
N GLU A 33 8.03 -6.43 8.32
CA GLU A 33 7.92 -6.47 6.87
C GLU A 33 6.67 -5.74 6.39
N VAL A 34 5.51 -6.02 6.99
CA VAL A 34 4.26 -5.33 6.65
C VAL A 34 4.36 -3.83 6.95
N MET A 35 4.89 -3.43 8.11
CA MET A 35 5.06 -2.01 8.44
C MET A 35 5.98 -1.27 7.45
N ASN A 36 7.10 -1.87 7.05
CA ASN A 36 7.98 -1.27 6.04
C ASN A 36 7.32 -1.20 4.65
N ALA A 37 6.42 -2.14 4.35
CA ALA A 37 5.72 -2.19 3.08
C ALA A 37 4.57 -1.17 2.97
N ILE A 38 3.96 -0.76 4.09
CA ILE A 38 2.83 0.18 4.12
C ILE A 38 3.19 1.61 4.52
N ALA A 39 4.41 1.86 4.99
CA ALA A 39 4.81 3.17 5.51
C ALA A 39 6.16 3.60 4.93
N SER A 40 6.13 4.68 4.15
CA SER A 40 7.30 5.36 3.61
C SER A 40 7.09 6.87 3.52
N CYS A 41 8.10 7.63 3.96
CA CYS A 41 8.16 9.09 3.84
C CYS A 41 9.15 9.56 2.76
N LYS A 42 9.56 8.69 1.83
CA LYS A 42 10.37 9.05 0.66
C LYS A 42 9.50 8.98 -0.60
N THR A 43 9.54 10.00 -1.45
CA THR A 43 8.67 10.11 -2.62
C THR A 43 8.72 8.89 -3.55
N ASP A 44 9.91 8.42 -3.92
CA ASP A 44 10.02 7.28 -4.85
C ASP A 44 9.51 5.98 -4.27
N GLU A 45 9.78 5.74 -3.00
CA GLU A 45 9.30 4.56 -2.28
C GLU A 45 7.79 4.64 -2.03
N TYR A 46 7.26 5.83 -1.72
CA TYR A 46 5.83 6.08 -1.61
C TYR A 46 5.11 5.82 -2.94
N ARG A 47 5.66 6.30 -4.07
CA ARG A 47 5.11 6.04 -5.40
C ARG A 47 5.11 4.55 -5.75
N LYS A 48 6.21 3.84 -5.48
CA LYS A 48 6.30 2.38 -5.69
C LYS A 48 5.27 1.64 -4.84
N GLN A 49 5.14 2.01 -3.57
CA GLN A 49 4.15 1.45 -2.66
C GLN A 49 2.73 1.68 -3.16
N MET A 50 2.36 2.93 -3.45
CA MET A 50 1.00 3.27 -3.88
C MET A 50 0.64 2.61 -5.20
N ARG A 51 1.56 2.56 -6.18
CA ARG A 51 1.36 1.78 -7.42
C ARG A 51 1.23 0.28 -7.15
N GLY A 52 2.02 -0.26 -6.22
CA GLY A 52 1.96 -1.67 -5.84
C GLY A 52 0.64 -2.07 -5.19
N LEU A 53 0.07 -1.19 -4.36
CA LEU A 53 -1.19 -1.42 -3.65
C LEU A 53 -2.42 -1.13 -4.49
N TYR A 54 -2.46 0.05 -5.10
CA TYR A 54 -3.66 0.60 -5.73
C TYR A 54 -3.63 0.48 -7.25
N GLY A 55 -2.53 0.00 -7.85
CA GLY A 55 -2.43 -0.24 -9.28
C GLY A 55 -2.73 1.02 -10.10
N SER A 56 -3.63 0.88 -11.07
CA SER A 56 -4.09 1.99 -11.91
C SER A 56 -4.90 3.04 -11.17
N ASP A 57 -5.47 2.73 -9.99
CA ASP A 57 -6.27 3.70 -9.25
C ASP A 57 -5.43 4.86 -8.71
N PHE A 58 -4.12 4.66 -8.55
CA PHE A 58 -3.17 5.69 -8.17
C PHE A 58 -2.48 6.28 -9.40
N VAL A 59 -2.57 7.61 -9.56
CA VAL A 59 -1.95 8.33 -10.69
C VAL A 59 -0.55 8.79 -10.30
N ASP A 60 -0.44 9.63 -9.26
CA ASP A 60 0.85 10.07 -8.71
C ASP A 60 0.73 10.52 -7.25
N GLY A 61 1.87 10.74 -6.61
CA GLY A 61 1.94 11.34 -5.29
C GLY A 61 3.35 11.66 -4.84
N VAL A 62 3.44 12.58 -3.89
CA VAL A 62 4.69 13.19 -3.42
C VAL A 62 4.68 13.30 -1.91
N CYS A 63 5.82 12.99 -1.29
CA CYS A 63 6.06 13.34 0.11
C CYS A 63 6.56 14.80 0.15
N LEU A 64 5.68 15.72 0.51
CA LEU A 64 5.95 17.17 0.49
C LEU A 64 6.92 17.56 1.59
N HIS A 65 6.72 17.03 2.79
CA HIS A 65 7.56 17.37 3.94
C HIS A 65 7.55 16.24 4.97
N LYS A 66 8.71 15.89 5.53
CA LYS A 66 8.81 15.00 6.69
C LYS A 66 9.00 15.84 7.94
N LEU A 67 8.11 15.72 8.91
CA LEU A 67 8.23 16.48 10.16
C LEU A 67 9.44 16.00 10.98
N PRO A 68 10.10 16.90 11.72
CA PRO A 68 11.21 16.54 12.60
C PRO A 68 10.82 15.47 13.62
N GLN A 69 11.73 14.57 13.91
CA GLN A 69 11.55 13.53 14.92
C GLN A 69 12.34 13.85 16.17
N THR A 70 11.71 13.72 17.34
CA THR A 70 12.37 13.96 18.63
C THR A 70 13.22 12.77 19.09
N LYS A 71 12.87 11.55 18.67
CA LYS A 71 13.57 10.32 19.05
C LYS A 71 14.41 9.80 17.89
N GLN A 72 15.71 9.65 18.12
CA GLN A 72 16.65 9.00 17.21
C GLN A 72 16.50 7.46 17.29
N ASN A 73 17.02 6.73 16.29
CA ASN A 73 17.04 5.25 16.23
C ASN A 73 15.68 4.53 16.23
N ARG A 74 14.65 5.16 15.63
CA ARG A 74 13.38 4.47 15.36
C ARG A 74 13.41 3.78 13.99
N PRO A 75 12.68 2.66 13.82
CA PRO A 75 12.46 2.08 12.49
C PRO A 75 11.93 3.12 11.49
N ALA A 76 12.23 2.93 10.21
CA ALA A 76 11.88 3.88 9.15
C ALA A 76 10.38 4.19 9.03
N TYR A 77 9.52 3.26 9.46
CA TYR A 77 8.06 3.40 9.51
C TYR A 77 7.55 4.18 10.75
N PHE A 78 8.42 4.81 11.53
CA PHE A 78 8.02 5.86 12.47
C PHE A 78 8.22 7.20 11.78
N TYR A 79 7.15 7.93 11.48
CA TYR A 79 7.23 9.31 11.00
C TYR A 79 5.87 10.00 11.07
N THR A 80 5.92 11.32 10.96
CA THR A 80 4.81 12.14 10.50
C THR A 80 5.27 12.87 9.24
N ALA A 81 4.49 12.85 8.17
CA ALA A 81 4.84 13.49 6.91
C ALA A 81 3.62 14.11 6.24
N LEU A 82 3.79 15.30 5.66
CA LEU A 82 2.82 15.87 4.74
C LEU A 82 3.00 15.25 3.36
N LYS A 83 1.89 14.80 2.77
CA LYS A 83 1.84 14.19 1.45
C LYS A 83 0.74 14.78 0.59
N TRP A 84 0.93 14.62 -0.70
CA TRP A 84 -0.10 14.86 -1.70
C TRP A 84 -0.20 13.66 -2.65
N CYS A 85 -1.41 13.30 -3.07
CA CYS A 85 -1.59 12.29 -4.11
C CYS A 85 -2.84 12.50 -4.95
N VAL A 86 -2.88 11.83 -6.10
CA VAL A 86 -3.99 11.81 -7.03
C VAL A 86 -4.48 10.38 -7.22
N LEU A 87 -5.79 10.22 -7.14
CA LEU A 87 -6.50 9.00 -7.51
C LEU A 87 -7.31 9.25 -8.77
N GLN A 88 -7.30 8.28 -9.68
CA GLN A 88 -8.09 8.35 -10.91
C GLN A 88 -9.58 8.32 -10.58
N PRO A 89 -10.45 8.84 -11.46
CA PRO A 89 -11.89 8.74 -11.26
C PRO A 89 -12.35 7.27 -11.22
N PRO A 90 -13.29 6.91 -10.33
CA PRO A 90 -13.82 5.55 -10.23
C PRO A 90 -14.50 5.08 -11.53
N SER A 91 -15.18 6.01 -12.22
CA SER A 91 -15.78 5.88 -13.54
C SER A 91 -14.99 6.66 -14.59
N LYS A 92 -14.67 6.02 -15.72
CA LYS A 92 -13.96 6.68 -16.84
C LYS A 92 -14.87 7.59 -17.68
N VAL A 93 -16.18 7.57 -17.44
CA VAL A 93 -17.16 8.38 -18.18
C VAL A 93 -17.46 9.62 -17.36
N ASN A 94 -16.94 10.77 -17.78
CA ASN A 94 -17.17 12.09 -17.17
C ASN A 94 -16.81 12.22 -15.68
N GLY A 95 -16.06 11.27 -15.11
CA GLY A 95 -15.62 11.32 -13.72
C GLY A 95 -14.46 12.30 -13.52
N LEU A 96 -14.53 13.10 -12.46
CA LEU A 96 -13.39 13.89 -11.99
C LEU A 96 -12.48 12.99 -11.14
N GLY A 97 -11.17 13.10 -11.35
CA GLY A 97 -10.20 12.51 -10.44
C GLY A 97 -10.18 13.26 -9.12
N SER A 98 -9.61 12.66 -8.08
CA SER A 98 -9.51 13.32 -6.78
C SER A 98 -8.05 13.49 -6.38
N ASP A 99 -7.68 14.70 -5.97
CA ASP A 99 -6.41 14.96 -5.34
C ASP A 99 -6.59 15.21 -3.84
N PHE A 100 -5.58 14.83 -3.06
CA PHE A 100 -5.63 14.84 -1.61
C PHE A 100 -4.36 15.45 -1.06
N CYS A 101 -4.49 16.39 -0.12
CA CYS A 101 -3.37 16.84 0.72
C CYS A 101 -3.62 16.36 2.16
N PHE A 102 -2.66 15.67 2.76
CA PHE A 102 -2.87 15.00 4.04
C PHE A 102 -1.58 14.81 4.84
N LEU A 103 -1.72 14.83 6.17
CA LEU A 103 -0.70 14.34 7.08
C LEU A 103 -0.84 12.82 7.20
N GLU A 104 0.29 12.13 7.08
CA GLU A 104 0.40 10.71 7.32
C GLU A 104 1.25 10.44 8.57
N TYR A 105 0.68 9.66 9.49
CA TYR A 105 1.29 9.23 10.74
C TYR A 105 1.54 7.74 10.66
N ALA A 106 2.80 7.33 10.77
CA ALA A 106 3.16 5.93 10.81
C ALA A 106 3.90 5.61 12.11
N GLY A 107 3.58 4.46 12.71
CA GLY A 107 4.20 4.05 13.95
C GLY A 107 3.63 2.77 14.53
N ILE A 108 3.95 2.56 15.81
CA ILE A 108 3.44 1.45 16.61
C ILE A 108 2.86 2.02 17.90
N HIS A 109 1.63 1.64 18.21
CA HIS A 109 1.04 1.77 19.53
C HIS A 109 1.35 0.51 20.34
N LYS A 110 1.84 0.70 21.57
CA LYS A 110 2.00 -0.39 22.54
C LYS A 110 0.90 -0.22 23.56
N GLU A 111 -0.10 -1.10 23.54
CA GLU A 111 -1.08 -1.14 24.62
C GLU A 111 -0.47 -1.86 25.83
N THR A 112 -0.79 -1.38 27.03
CA THR A 112 -0.33 -1.94 28.31
C THR A 112 -1.09 -3.21 28.70
N GLU A 113 -0.44 -4.00 29.58
CA GLU A 113 -0.82 -5.30 30.18
C GLU A 113 -0.82 -6.55 29.28
N VAL A 114 -1.38 -6.53 28.07
CA VAL A 114 -1.54 -7.77 27.25
C VAL A 114 -0.52 -7.90 26.09
N ASN A 115 0.38 -6.94 25.93
CA ASN A 115 1.48 -6.99 24.95
C ASN A 115 1.01 -7.11 23.48
N GLU A 116 -0.20 -6.65 23.16
CA GLU A 116 -0.67 -6.59 21.77
C GLU A 116 -0.06 -5.37 21.06
N LYS A 117 0.91 -5.67 20.19
CA LYS A 117 1.58 -4.68 19.35
C LYS A 117 0.67 -4.30 18.19
N MET A 118 0.27 -3.03 18.10
CA MET A 118 -0.50 -2.50 16.97
C MET A 118 0.33 -1.51 16.15
N GLY A 119 0.50 -1.80 14.87
CA GLY A 119 1.11 -0.91 13.89
C GLY A 119 0.03 -0.07 13.20
N PHE A 120 0.36 1.16 12.83
CA PHE A 120 -0.57 2.03 12.13
C PHE A 120 0.15 2.87 11.06
N CYS A 121 -0.60 3.18 10.00
CA CYS A 121 -0.28 4.17 8.97
C CYS A 121 -1.57 4.93 8.66
N ILE A 122 -1.77 6.08 9.30
CA ILE A 122 -3.01 6.85 9.30
C ILE A 122 -2.86 8.09 8.43
N GLN A 123 -3.89 8.41 7.65
CA GLN A 123 -3.93 9.53 6.71
C GLN A 123 -5.11 10.45 7.07
N GLN A 124 -4.82 11.72 7.32
CA GLN A 124 -5.82 12.73 7.64
C GLN A 124 -5.56 13.99 6.82
N SER A 125 -6.58 14.43 6.08
CA SER A 125 -6.45 15.60 5.21
C SER A 125 -6.28 16.90 5.98
N VAL A 126 -5.52 17.80 5.37
CA VAL A 126 -5.26 19.16 5.87
C VAL A 126 -5.52 20.18 4.77
N SER A 127 -6.00 21.36 5.16
CA SER A 127 -6.15 22.48 4.22
C SER A 127 -4.82 23.18 4.01
N MET A 128 -4.44 23.37 2.75
CA MET A 128 -3.13 23.86 2.30
C MET A 128 -3.28 24.71 1.03
N ASP A 129 -4.33 25.54 0.97
CA ASP A 129 -4.79 26.18 -0.26
C ASP A 129 -3.77 27.19 -0.83
N SER A 130 -2.89 27.72 0.01
CA SER A 130 -1.80 28.62 -0.41
C SER A 130 -0.56 27.90 -0.91
N GLU A 131 -0.24 26.71 -0.40
CA GLU A 131 1.01 26.00 -0.69
C GLU A 131 0.84 24.88 -1.71
N VAL A 132 -0.36 24.29 -1.81
CA VAL A 132 -0.67 23.23 -2.77
C VAL A 132 -1.64 23.79 -3.81
N PRO A 133 -1.19 23.98 -5.07
CA PRO A 133 -2.01 24.56 -6.13
C PRO A 133 -3.35 23.84 -6.32
N ASP A 134 -4.35 24.56 -6.83
CA ASP A 134 -5.58 23.95 -7.32
C ASP A 134 -5.32 23.25 -8.67
N PHE A 135 -5.78 22.01 -8.78
CA PHE A 135 -5.66 21.20 -9.98
C PHE A 135 -6.99 21.01 -10.72
N ALA A 136 -8.01 21.83 -10.43
CA ALA A 136 -9.30 21.81 -11.12
C ALA A 136 -9.19 21.88 -12.65
N HIS A 137 -8.22 22.64 -13.18
CA HIS A 137 -7.98 22.72 -14.63
C HIS A 137 -7.54 21.37 -15.26
N TYR A 138 -7.00 20.46 -14.46
CA TYR A 138 -6.64 19.10 -14.87
C TYR A 138 -7.78 18.08 -14.63
N GLY A 139 -8.99 18.53 -14.31
CA GLY A 139 -10.13 17.66 -14.02
C GLY A 139 -10.03 16.96 -12.66
N LEU A 140 -9.29 17.55 -11.72
CA LEU A 140 -9.17 17.05 -10.35
C LEU A 140 -10.02 17.87 -9.38
N GLN A 141 -10.63 17.20 -8.40
CA GLN A 141 -11.25 17.84 -7.24
C GLN A 141 -10.49 17.52 -5.96
N ARG A 142 -10.34 18.53 -5.09
CA ARG A 142 -9.65 18.39 -3.80
C ARG A 142 -10.56 17.69 -2.80
N ASP A 143 -10.44 16.40 -2.64
CA ASP A 143 -11.22 15.65 -1.65
C ASP A 143 -10.43 15.46 -0.34
N THR A 144 -11.14 15.05 0.72
CA THR A 144 -10.57 14.96 2.06
C THR A 144 -10.60 13.54 2.61
N PHE A 145 -9.47 13.06 3.12
CA PHE A 145 -9.42 11.88 3.97
C PHE A 145 -9.83 12.26 5.40
N GLN A 146 -10.86 11.59 5.90
CA GLN A 146 -11.36 11.77 7.26
C GLN A 146 -10.81 10.67 8.17
N ARG A 147 -11.36 9.45 8.03
CA ARG A 147 -10.90 8.24 8.74
C ARG A 147 -10.31 7.28 7.72
N THR A 148 -9.05 7.47 7.35
CA THR A 148 -8.38 6.65 6.34
C THR A 148 -7.03 6.16 6.84
N GLY A 149 -6.73 4.88 6.60
CA GLY A 149 -5.44 4.32 6.97
C GLY A 149 -5.37 2.80 6.90
N LEU A 150 -4.27 2.30 7.44
CA LEU A 150 -3.94 0.89 7.57
C LEU A 150 -3.54 0.59 9.02
N LEU A 151 -4.05 -0.52 9.55
CA LEU A 151 -3.67 -1.09 10.85
C LEU A 151 -3.04 -2.46 10.67
N VAL A 152 -2.02 -2.75 11.45
CA VAL A 152 -1.33 -4.04 11.49
C VAL A 152 -1.42 -4.58 12.91
N THR A 153 -2.08 -5.72 13.10
CA THR A 153 -2.15 -6.38 14.40
C THR A 153 -1.56 -7.78 14.32
N ALA A 154 -1.02 -8.26 15.45
CA ALA A 154 -0.54 -9.63 15.54
C ALA A 154 -1.70 -10.62 15.35
N THR A 155 -1.38 -11.82 14.88
CA THR A 155 -2.26 -12.98 15.05
C THR A 155 -1.66 -13.88 16.12
N GLY A 156 -2.40 -14.91 16.56
CA GLY A 156 -1.86 -15.94 17.45
C GLY A 156 -0.77 -16.84 16.82
N ARG A 157 -0.37 -16.58 15.57
CA ARG A 157 0.69 -17.31 14.86
C ARG A 157 1.85 -16.39 14.55
N GLU A 158 3.07 -16.89 14.76
CA GLU A 158 4.27 -16.20 14.31
C GLU A 158 4.28 -15.99 12.79
N HIS A 159 4.95 -14.92 12.34
CA HIS A 159 5.04 -14.53 10.93
C HIS A 159 3.70 -14.38 10.21
N THR A 160 2.61 -14.21 10.97
CA THR A 160 1.27 -14.02 10.44
C THR A 160 0.66 -12.80 11.10
N VAL A 161 0.28 -11.80 10.30
CA VAL A 161 -0.31 -10.56 10.80
C VAL A 161 -1.64 -10.27 10.12
N ARG A 162 -2.49 -9.52 10.82
CA ARG A 162 -3.75 -9.01 10.29
C ARG A 162 -3.54 -7.60 9.78
N LEU A 163 -3.81 -7.36 8.50
CA LEU A 163 -3.79 -6.04 7.88
C LEU A 163 -5.23 -5.57 7.69
N THR A 164 -5.57 -4.43 8.27
CA THR A 164 -6.90 -3.81 8.13
C THR A 164 -6.75 -2.47 7.43
N SER A 165 -7.42 -2.30 6.28
CA SER A 165 -7.60 -1.00 5.64
C SER A 165 -8.97 -0.46 5.97
N PHE A 166 -9.04 0.84 6.22
CA PHE A 166 -10.28 1.57 6.37
C PHE A 166 -10.17 2.89 5.63
N CYS A 167 -11.29 3.33 5.07
CA CYS A 167 -11.32 4.55 4.28
C CYS A 167 -12.68 5.24 4.40
N GLN A 168 -12.59 6.54 4.61
CA GLN A 168 -13.69 7.45 4.52
C GLN A 168 -13.21 8.73 3.87
N ILE A 169 -13.84 9.06 2.76
CA ILE A 169 -13.57 10.25 1.96
C ILE A 169 -14.79 11.16 2.02
N GLN A 170 -14.53 12.46 2.12
CA GLN A 170 -15.55 13.49 1.98
C GLN A 170 -15.16 14.42 0.82
N ASN A 171 -16.11 14.63 -0.09
CA ASN A 171 -15.89 15.48 -1.26
C ASN A 171 -15.91 16.96 -0.89
N ALA A 172 -15.05 17.77 -1.51
CA ALA A 172 -15.09 19.23 -1.32
C ALA A 172 -16.28 19.90 -2.01
N ARG A 173 -16.80 19.30 -3.08
CA ARG A 173 -17.98 19.80 -3.77
C ARG A 173 -19.16 18.86 -3.50
N LEU A 174 -20.26 19.42 -3.03
CA LEU A 174 -21.59 18.76 -3.03
C LEU A 174 -22.17 18.66 -4.45
N GLN A 175 -21.40 18.97 -5.50
CA GLN A 175 -21.76 18.57 -6.85
C GLN A 175 -21.65 17.05 -6.91
N PRO A 176 -22.66 16.33 -7.42
CA PRO A 176 -22.66 14.90 -7.30
C PRO A 176 -21.61 14.33 -8.25
N ALA A 177 -20.38 14.14 -7.77
CA ALA A 177 -19.79 12.83 -7.97
C ALA A 177 -20.90 11.86 -7.58
N HIS A 178 -21.36 11.04 -8.51
CA HIS A 178 -22.51 10.18 -8.25
C HIS A 178 -22.20 9.46 -6.93
N PRO A 179 -23.09 9.42 -5.92
CA PRO A 179 -22.75 8.83 -4.62
C PRO A 179 -22.08 7.44 -4.72
N ARG A 180 -22.40 6.71 -5.80
CA ARG A 180 -21.76 5.44 -6.18
C ARG A 180 -20.29 5.55 -6.61
N ASP A 181 -19.84 6.64 -7.21
CA ASP A 181 -18.44 6.85 -7.55
C ASP A 181 -17.61 7.02 -6.28
N LEU A 182 -18.04 7.87 -5.35
CA LEU A 182 -17.36 8.04 -4.06
C LEU A 182 -17.33 6.71 -3.29
N GLU A 183 -18.47 6.02 -3.24
CA GLU A 183 -18.59 4.68 -2.65
C GLU A 183 -17.63 3.67 -3.30
N LEU A 184 -17.56 3.66 -4.63
CA LEU A 184 -16.67 2.79 -5.39
C LEU A 184 -15.19 3.15 -5.16
N MET A 185 -14.85 4.43 -5.03
CA MET A 185 -13.49 4.87 -4.67
C MET A 185 -13.08 4.33 -3.30
N MET A 186 -13.94 4.52 -2.29
CA MET A 186 -13.69 4.04 -0.93
C MET A 186 -13.61 2.51 -0.89
N PHE A 187 -14.51 1.82 -1.59
CA PHE A 187 -14.50 0.36 -1.72
C PHE A 187 -13.21 -0.14 -2.38
N ARG A 188 -12.82 0.39 -3.56
CA ARG A 188 -11.59 -0.02 -4.26
C ARG A 188 -10.36 0.21 -3.39
N ARG A 189 -10.29 1.35 -2.69
CA ARG A 189 -9.17 1.65 -1.79
C ARG A 189 -9.04 0.63 -0.67
N VAL A 190 -10.13 0.23 -0.01
CA VAL A 190 -10.03 -0.80 1.04
C VAL A 190 -9.84 -2.20 0.47
N ALA A 191 -10.44 -2.51 -0.69
CA ALA A 191 -10.32 -3.81 -1.34
C ALA A 191 -8.90 -4.08 -1.87
N ALA A 192 -8.14 -3.03 -2.17
CA ALA A 192 -6.76 -3.10 -2.64
C ALA A 192 -5.83 -3.96 -1.75
N VAL A 193 -6.10 -4.05 -0.45
CA VAL A 193 -5.30 -4.90 0.45
C VAL A 193 -5.41 -6.39 0.12
N ARG A 194 -6.43 -6.84 -0.62
CA ARG A 194 -6.53 -8.24 -1.08
C ARG A 194 -5.27 -8.68 -1.83
N ASP A 195 -4.69 -7.79 -2.62
CA ASP A 195 -3.54 -8.10 -3.47
C ASP A 195 -2.20 -7.82 -2.76
N PHE A 196 -2.25 -7.45 -1.47
CA PHE A 196 -1.08 -7.11 -0.65
C PHE A 196 -0.09 -8.26 -0.51
N ALA A 197 -0.57 -9.50 -0.39
CA ALA A 197 0.31 -10.67 -0.31
C ALA A 197 1.17 -10.81 -1.57
N MET A 198 0.58 -10.58 -2.75
CA MET A 198 1.33 -10.59 -4.01
C MET A 198 2.33 -9.43 -4.10
N TYR A 199 1.96 -8.24 -3.59
CA TYR A 199 2.89 -7.12 -3.50
C TYR A 199 4.12 -7.44 -2.65
N LEU A 200 3.93 -8.07 -1.49
CA LEU A 200 5.05 -8.54 -0.65
C LEU A 200 5.90 -9.59 -1.36
N GLU A 201 5.28 -10.59 -1.99
CA GLU A 201 6.03 -11.63 -2.71
C GLU A 201 6.87 -11.06 -3.86
N ARG A 202 6.33 -10.10 -4.62
CA ARG A 202 7.11 -9.38 -5.64
C ARG A 202 8.30 -8.66 -5.02
N GLY A 203 8.12 -8.05 -3.85
CA GLY A 203 9.19 -7.42 -3.08
C GLY A 203 10.24 -8.41 -2.59
N ARG A 204 9.84 -9.62 -2.15
CA ARG A 204 10.74 -10.70 -1.75
C ARG A 204 11.56 -11.21 -2.94
N LEU A 205 10.90 -11.51 -4.05
CA LEU A 205 11.52 -11.95 -5.30
C LEU A 205 12.51 -10.91 -5.84
N GLY A 206 12.16 -9.61 -5.78
CA GLY A 206 13.04 -8.52 -6.23
C GLY A 206 14.31 -8.34 -5.38
N LYS A 207 14.33 -8.89 -4.16
CA LYS A 207 15.49 -8.87 -3.25
C LYS A 207 16.28 -10.18 -3.27
N MET A 208 15.82 -11.19 -4.03
CA MET A 208 16.54 -12.45 -4.13
C MET A 208 17.88 -12.25 -4.84
N GLN A 209 18.93 -12.80 -4.24
CA GLN A 209 20.23 -12.86 -4.88
C GLN A 209 20.25 -14.01 -5.88
N PHE A 210 20.76 -13.74 -7.06
CA PHE A 210 21.01 -14.78 -8.04
C PHE A 210 22.37 -15.42 -7.79
N VAL A 211 22.40 -16.74 -7.92
CA VAL A 211 23.63 -17.51 -7.88
C VAL A 211 24.38 -17.30 -9.20
N GLU A 212 25.65 -16.96 -9.09
CA GLU A 212 26.56 -16.84 -10.22
C GLU A 212 26.57 -18.10 -11.08
N ARG A 213 26.65 -17.96 -12.40
CA ARG A 213 26.54 -19.09 -13.35
C ARG A 213 27.54 -20.20 -13.08
N TRP A 214 28.75 -19.87 -12.63
CA TRP A 214 29.79 -20.86 -12.33
C TRP A 214 29.49 -21.72 -11.09
N ARG A 215 28.55 -21.28 -10.24
CA ARG A 215 28.02 -22.06 -9.10
C ARG A 215 26.77 -22.85 -9.47
N TRP A 216 26.31 -22.78 -10.72
CA TRP A 216 25.18 -23.61 -11.15
C TRP A 216 25.60 -25.07 -11.18
N ILE A 217 24.66 -25.94 -10.83
CA ILE A 217 24.91 -27.36 -10.79
C ILE A 217 25.04 -27.85 -12.23
N PRO A 218 26.15 -28.52 -12.59
CA PRO A 218 26.34 -29.03 -13.94
C PRO A 218 25.18 -29.94 -14.37
N ASP A 219 24.83 -29.87 -15.65
CA ASP A 219 23.75 -30.70 -16.20
C ASP A 219 24.00 -32.19 -15.99
N THR A 220 25.27 -32.63 -15.95
CA THR A 220 25.66 -34.02 -15.68
C THR A 220 25.22 -34.50 -14.29
N ASP A 221 25.13 -33.59 -13.33
CA ASP A 221 24.90 -33.89 -11.91
C ASP A 221 23.42 -33.81 -11.54
N ARG A 222 22.55 -33.42 -12.50
CA ARG A 222 21.10 -33.37 -12.34
C ARG A 222 20.38 -34.21 -13.38
N ARG A 223 19.86 -35.35 -12.91
CA ARG A 223 19.01 -36.27 -13.70
C ARG A 223 17.52 -35.95 -13.59
N THR A 224 17.10 -35.24 -12.54
CA THR A 224 15.70 -34.93 -12.23
C THR A 224 15.51 -33.44 -11.95
N CYS A 225 14.30 -32.94 -12.20
CA CYS A 225 13.91 -31.57 -11.89
C CYS A 225 13.88 -31.36 -10.36
N ALA A 226 14.52 -30.31 -9.84
CA ALA A 226 14.48 -30.00 -8.41
C ALA A 226 13.10 -29.63 -7.87
N VAL A 227 12.15 -29.23 -8.75
CA VAL A 227 10.79 -28.83 -8.35
C VAL A 227 9.83 -30.02 -8.37
N CYS A 228 9.77 -30.75 -9.49
CA CYS A 228 8.77 -31.82 -9.69
C CYS A 228 9.35 -33.23 -9.66
N LEU A 229 10.66 -33.38 -9.43
CA LEU A 229 11.39 -34.64 -9.29
C LEU A 229 11.35 -35.57 -10.53
N LYS A 230 10.70 -35.18 -11.63
CA LYS A 230 10.65 -35.97 -12.87
C LYS A 230 12.00 -35.96 -13.60
N MET A 231 12.39 -37.11 -14.19
CA MET A 231 13.65 -37.29 -14.96
C MET A 231 13.72 -36.53 -16.28
N PHE A 232 14.79 -35.77 -16.54
CA PHE A 232 15.02 -35.04 -17.80
C PHE A 232 15.25 -35.96 -19.00
N LEU A 233 14.21 -36.68 -19.42
CA LEU A 233 14.20 -37.55 -20.60
C LEU A 233 13.91 -36.66 -21.82
N PHE A 234 14.97 -36.34 -22.58
CA PHE A 234 14.91 -35.56 -23.84
C PHE A 234 14.33 -34.14 -23.71
N ARG A 235 14.15 -33.62 -22.50
CA ARG A 235 13.68 -32.24 -22.24
C ARG A 235 14.89 -31.34 -22.02
N ARG A 236 14.81 -30.09 -22.52
CA ARG A 236 15.81 -29.06 -22.22
C ARG A 236 15.85 -28.80 -20.70
N LYS A 237 17.07 -28.70 -20.17
CA LYS A 237 17.34 -28.33 -18.79
C LYS A 237 17.43 -26.81 -18.69
N HIS A 238 16.89 -26.26 -17.63
CA HIS A 238 17.01 -24.86 -17.28
C HIS A 238 17.57 -24.77 -15.86
N HIS A 239 18.33 -23.72 -15.55
CA HIS A 239 18.82 -23.51 -14.19
C HIS A 239 17.97 -22.47 -13.49
N CYS A 240 17.55 -22.77 -12.26
CA CYS A 240 16.97 -21.77 -11.39
C CYS A 240 18.05 -20.75 -11.03
N ARG A 241 17.86 -19.47 -11.40
CA ARG A 241 18.87 -18.42 -11.13
C ARG A 241 19.09 -18.17 -9.64
N GLN A 242 18.16 -18.59 -8.78
CA GLN A 242 18.25 -18.39 -7.33
C GLN A 242 19.10 -19.44 -6.61
N CYS A 243 19.12 -20.69 -7.09
CA CYS A 243 19.85 -21.77 -6.41
C CYS A 243 20.80 -22.56 -7.32
N GLY A 244 20.80 -22.30 -8.63
CA GLY A 244 21.61 -23.02 -9.60
C GLY A 244 21.12 -24.45 -9.89
N GLU A 245 19.96 -24.85 -9.37
CA GLU A 245 19.39 -26.18 -9.57
C GLU A 245 18.81 -26.38 -10.96
N GLY A 246 18.88 -27.63 -11.45
CA GLY A 246 18.24 -28.02 -12.70
C GLY A 246 16.71 -28.10 -12.55
N THR A 247 15.99 -27.27 -13.30
CA THR A 247 14.53 -27.22 -13.36
C THR A 247 14.02 -27.46 -14.77
N ARG A 248 12.76 -27.88 -14.87
CA ARG A 248 12.01 -27.84 -16.13
C ARG A 248 11.25 -26.53 -16.20
N ILE A 249 11.19 -25.93 -17.38
CA ILE A 249 10.11 -25.00 -17.68
C ILE A 249 8.86 -25.85 -17.79
N LEU A 250 7.95 -25.72 -16.83
CA LEU A 250 6.57 -26.12 -17.05
C LEU A 250 6.07 -25.15 -18.12
N GLY A 251 5.87 -25.65 -19.34
CA GLY A 251 5.04 -24.93 -20.30
C GLY A 251 3.69 -24.75 -19.60
N HIS A 252 3.37 -23.51 -19.25
CA HIS A 252 1.98 -23.11 -19.34
C HIS A 252 1.67 -23.25 -20.83
N ASP A 253 0.97 -24.32 -21.19
CA ASP A 253 0.14 -24.27 -22.38
C ASP A 253 -0.70 -22.99 -22.30
N MET A 254 -0.79 -22.31 -23.44
CA MET A 254 -1.48 -21.04 -23.68
C MET A 254 -2.83 -20.91 -22.97
#